data_AF-A0A4R9GIR4-F1
#
_entry.id   AF-A0A4R9GIR4-F1
#
_cell.length_a   1.000
_cell.length_b   1.000
_cell.length_c   1.000
_cell.angle_alpha   90.00
_cell.angle_beta   90.00
_cell.angle_gamma   90.00
#
_symmetry.space_group_name_H-M   'P 1'
#
loop_
_entity.id
_entity.type
_entity.pdbx_description
1 polymer ?
#
loop_
_entity_poly.entity_id
_entity_poly.type
_entity_poly.pdbx_seq_one_letter_code
_entity_poly.pdbx_strand_id
1 'polypeptide(L)'
;MAQNLTLISLLTGGSGCATLQPTSTVRRMAFGYFNETIGTDQGIHTENKMLINNLELGRGVVMISTSTDLSKYSSFFYKNYDPCSQVDTYQSSPSPDIALHQHSPNISVPGPISGSGNYLVITESNQATTAAPSDVMVSLSSANPCKSPVIVTTSSQPVSFYQIGSNSLLFLYISNITISQSVNIYSTTTSLVPFANFQYLSGTNACFPDSFNTGAFSINGASTFYHVILNPSTNGSYYIFLNGINLATPSDITVKIQ
;
A
#
# COMPACT_ATOMS: atom_id res chain seq x y z
N MET A 1 37.79 10.31 34.50
CA MET A 1 36.82 11.23 33.88
C MET A 1 35.68 10.40 33.33
N ALA A 2 34.57 10.31 34.07
CA ALA A 2 33.39 9.57 33.66
C ALA A 2 32.48 10.53 32.89
N GLN A 3 32.21 10.24 31.62
CA GLN A 3 31.22 10.97 30.84
C GLN A 3 29.84 10.42 31.21
N ASN A 4 29.01 11.31 31.77
CA ASN A 4 27.59 11.09 31.98
C ASN A 4 26.91 10.84 30.63
N LEU A 5 26.50 9.59 30.38
CA LEU A 5 25.47 9.29 29.40
C LEU A 5 24.13 9.70 29.99
N THR A 6 23.66 10.88 29.60
CA THR A 6 22.29 11.32 29.87
C THR A 6 21.36 10.46 29.02
N LEU A 7 20.88 9.36 29.60
CA LEU A 7 19.79 8.56 29.06
C LEU A 7 18.54 9.45 29.08
N ILE A 8 18.25 10.13 27.97
CA ILE A 8 16.95 10.78 27.79
C ILE A 8 15.93 9.67 27.59
N SER A 9 15.37 9.21 28.71
CA SER A 9 14.17 8.39 28.75
C SER A 9 12.99 9.24 28.27
N LEU A 10 12.68 9.14 26.99
CA LEU A 10 11.40 9.59 26.41
C LEU A 10 10.71 8.39 25.77
N LEU A 11 10.42 7.37 26.58
CA LEU A 11 9.44 6.33 26.24
C LEU A 11 8.68 5.98 27.52
N THR A 12 7.68 6.80 27.86
CA THR A 12 6.53 6.35 28.63
C THR A 12 5.80 5.30 27.79
N GLY A 13 6.00 4.03 28.14
CA GLY A 13 5.36 2.88 27.51
C GLY A 13 6.12 1.61 27.83
N GLY A 14 5.99 1.12 29.07
CA GLY A 14 6.33 -0.26 29.38
C GLY A 14 5.51 -1.20 28.47
N SER A 15 6.07 -2.38 28.18
CA SER A 15 5.59 -3.43 27.25
C SER A 15 5.51 -3.03 25.78
N GLY A 16 6.58 -3.32 25.01
CA GLY A 16 6.60 -4.03 23.71
C GLY A 16 5.69 -3.64 22.53
N CYS A 17 4.74 -2.72 22.66
CA CYS A 17 3.82 -2.38 21.59
C CYS A 17 4.39 -1.29 20.70
N ALA A 18 4.15 -1.41 19.39
CA ALA A 18 4.56 -0.44 18.37
C ALA A 18 4.30 1.02 18.80
N THR A 19 5.37 1.81 18.87
CA THR A 19 5.35 3.18 19.42
C THR A 19 5.10 4.27 18.37
N LEU A 20 5.10 3.89 17.09
CA LEU A 20 5.06 4.83 15.98
C LEU A 20 3.73 4.75 15.25
N GLN A 21 3.01 5.88 15.17
CA GLN A 21 1.88 6.05 14.28
C GLN A 21 2.27 7.00 13.14
N PRO A 22 2.52 6.49 11.93
CA PRO A 22 2.86 7.35 10.82
C PRO A 22 1.63 8.16 10.45
N THR A 23 1.84 9.47 10.42
CA THR A 23 0.88 10.46 9.94
C THR A 23 1.37 10.98 8.58
N SER A 24 0.75 12.01 8.03
CA SER A 24 1.35 12.77 6.91
C SER A 24 2.66 13.46 7.32
N THR A 25 2.89 13.67 8.62
CA THR A 25 4.15 14.18 9.14
C THR A 25 5.21 13.09 9.19
N VAL A 26 6.39 13.42 8.66
CA VAL A 26 7.59 12.57 8.68
C VAL A 26 8.06 12.33 10.12
N ARG A 27 8.32 11.08 10.48
CA ARG A 27 8.80 10.67 11.80
C ARG A 27 10.01 9.76 11.67
N ARG A 28 10.93 9.83 12.64
CA ARG A 28 12.09 8.94 12.69
C ARG A 28 11.66 7.54 13.13
N MET A 29 12.17 6.52 12.44
CA MET A 29 12.04 5.12 12.85
C MET A 29 13.13 4.77 13.85
N ALA A 30 12.77 4.01 14.89
CA ALA A 30 13.72 3.51 15.88
C ALA A 30 13.89 2.01 15.71
N PHE A 31 15.08 1.56 15.34
CA PHE A 31 15.38 0.16 15.14
C PHE A 31 15.95 -0.44 16.44
N GLY A 32 15.34 -1.54 16.88
CA GLY A 32 15.88 -2.42 17.90
C GLY A 32 16.68 -3.56 17.26
N TYR A 33 17.21 -4.44 18.11
CA TYR A 33 17.92 -5.63 17.70
C TYR A 33 17.13 -6.88 18.12
N PHE A 34 17.14 -7.91 17.30
CA PHE A 34 16.72 -9.25 17.70
C PHE A 34 17.70 -10.28 17.15
N ASN A 35 17.69 -11.50 17.71
CA ASN A 35 18.63 -12.55 17.31
C ASN A 35 17.86 -13.69 16.64
N GLU A 36 18.10 -13.90 15.35
CA GLU A 36 17.57 -15.03 14.60
C GLU A 36 18.50 -16.24 14.80
N THR A 37 17.93 -17.34 15.29
CA THR A 37 18.71 -18.53 15.73
C THR A 37 18.55 -19.73 14.81
N ILE A 38 17.72 -19.62 13.76
CA ILE A 38 17.39 -20.69 12.82
C ILE A 38 17.38 -20.09 11.41
N GLY A 39 17.66 -20.89 10.37
CA GLY A 39 17.62 -20.43 8.97
C GLY A 39 18.99 -20.09 8.40
N THR A 40 19.00 -19.61 7.15
CA THR A 40 20.23 -19.23 6.43
C THR A 40 20.78 -17.86 6.84
N ASP A 41 19.94 -17.04 7.48
CA ASP A 41 20.25 -15.65 7.82
C ASP A 41 20.58 -15.47 9.31
N GLN A 42 20.85 -16.56 10.05
CA GLN A 42 21.15 -16.53 11.50
C GLN A 42 22.09 -15.41 11.93
N GLY A 43 21.75 -14.75 13.03
CA GLY A 43 22.55 -13.68 13.63
C GLY A 43 21.71 -12.58 14.25
N ILE A 44 22.35 -11.45 14.57
CA ILE A 44 21.66 -10.25 15.07
C ILE A 44 21.08 -9.49 13.89
N HIS A 45 19.78 -9.21 13.92
CA HIS A 45 19.05 -8.42 12.93
C HIS A 45 18.58 -7.12 13.56
N THR A 46 18.27 -6.12 12.72
CA THR A 46 17.63 -4.88 13.18
C THR A 46 16.18 -4.84 12.73
N GLU A 47 15.31 -4.41 13.64
CA GLU A 47 13.86 -4.41 13.44
C GLU A 47 13.24 -3.12 13.96
N ASN A 48 12.28 -2.57 13.22
CA ASN A 48 11.34 -1.58 13.71
C ASN A 48 9.91 -2.12 13.66
N LYS A 49 9.12 -1.82 14.70
CA LYS A 49 7.68 -2.08 14.75
C LYS A 49 6.91 -0.77 14.78
N MET A 50 5.96 -0.63 13.87
CA MET A 50 5.14 0.57 13.68
C MET A 50 3.66 0.19 13.58
N LEU A 51 2.79 0.95 14.25
CA LEU A 51 1.35 0.76 14.17
C LEU A 51 0.76 1.81 13.25
N ILE A 52 0.07 1.41 12.20
CA ILE A 52 -0.68 2.31 11.34
C ILE A 52 -2.15 2.14 11.65
N ASN A 53 -2.76 3.19 12.18
CA ASN A 53 -4.20 3.21 12.43
C ASN A 53 -4.94 3.81 11.23
N ASN A 54 -6.07 3.21 10.89
CA ASN A 54 -6.99 3.69 9.85
C ASN A 54 -6.27 4.00 8.54
N LEU A 55 -5.40 3.08 8.10
CA LEU A 55 -4.79 3.20 6.79
C LEU A 55 -5.88 3.12 5.73
N GLU A 56 -5.89 4.12 4.85
CA GLU A 56 -6.84 4.25 3.75
C GLU A 56 -6.37 3.43 2.55
N LEU A 57 -7.31 2.82 1.82
CA LEU A 57 -6.99 2.02 0.64
C LEU A 57 -6.20 2.83 -0.41
N GLY A 58 -5.09 2.27 -0.89
CA GLY A 58 -4.23 2.93 -1.89
C GLY A 58 -3.34 4.05 -1.33
N ARG A 59 -3.35 4.29 -0.02
CA ARG A 59 -2.39 5.19 0.63
C ARG A 59 -1.08 4.45 0.90
N GLY A 60 0.03 5.00 0.41
CA GLY A 60 1.36 4.39 0.60
C GLY A 60 2.00 4.75 1.93
N VAL A 61 2.84 3.86 2.45
CA VAL A 61 3.83 4.15 3.50
C VAL A 61 5.14 4.46 2.79
N VAL A 62 5.81 5.55 3.15
CA VAL A 62 7.03 6.03 2.48
C VAL A 62 8.15 6.09 3.49
N MET A 63 9.23 5.35 3.23
CA MET A 63 10.46 5.38 4.01
C MET A 63 11.57 6.06 3.21
N ILE A 64 12.30 6.97 3.86
CA ILE A 64 13.43 7.70 3.28
C ILE A 64 14.62 7.64 4.23
N SER A 65 15.82 7.66 3.66
CA SER A 65 17.06 7.74 4.42
C SER A 65 18.10 8.57 3.65
N THR A 66 19.06 9.14 4.37
CA THR A 66 20.18 9.88 3.77
C THR A 66 21.43 9.02 3.58
N SER A 67 21.56 7.92 4.34
CA SER A 67 22.77 7.11 4.41
C SER A 67 22.53 5.62 4.59
N THR A 68 21.36 5.21 5.08
CA THR A 68 20.97 3.81 5.22
C THR A 68 20.47 3.27 3.89
N ASP A 69 21.11 2.21 3.41
CA ASP A 69 20.65 1.45 2.24
C ASP A 69 19.35 0.72 2.56
N LEU A 70 18.22 1.30 2.18
CA LEU A 70 16.89 0.76 2.43
C LEU A 70 16.59 -0.52 1.64
N SER A 71 17.41 -0.91 0.67
CA SER A 71 17.27 -2.18 -0.06
C SER A 71 17.70 -3.41 0.74
N LYS A 72 18.39 -3.18 1.84
CA LYS A 72 18.78 -4.23 2.79
C LYS A 72 17.71 -4.52 3.83
N TYR A 73 16.52 -3.95 3.69
CA TYR A 73 15.41 -4.14 4.61
C TYR A 73 14.19 -4.67 3.87
N SER A 74 13.33 -5.40 4.56
CA SER A 74 11.99 -5.79 4.10
C SER A 74 10.95 -5.23 5.05
N SER A 75 9.74 -4.94 4.55
CA SER A 75 8.61 -4.54 5.40
C SER A 75 7.44 -5.51 5.29
N PHE A 76 6.94 -5.96 6.42
CA PHE A 76 5.83 -6.89 6.51
C PHE A 76 4.65 -6.17 7.16
N PHE A 77 3.46 -6.25 6.54
CA PHE A 77 2.26 -5.68 7.13
C PHE A 77 1.33 -6.80 7.58
N TYR A 78 0.96 -6.73 8.84
CA TYR A 78 0.06 -7.64 9.51
C TYR A 78 -1.21 -6.87 9.86
N LYS A 79 -2.35 -7.33 9.35
CA LYS A 79 -3.66 -6.75 9.70
C LYS A 79 -3.91 -7.00 11.18
N ASN A 80 -4.06 -5.94 11.94
CA ASN A 80 -4.01 -6.01 13.39
C ASN A 80 -5.37 -5.72 14.02
N TYR A 81 -5.84 -6.61 14.90
CA TYR A 81 -7.02 -6.38 15.73
C TYR A 81 -6.66 -5.82 17.12
N ASP A 82 -5.43 -6.00 17.59
CA ASP A 82 -4.90 -5.39 18.82
C ASP A 82 -3.34 -5.46 18.88
N PRO A 83 -2.65 -4.30 18.79
CA PRO A 83 -1.18 -4.20 18.80
C PRO A 83 -0.50 -4.51 20.12
N CYS A 84 -1.26 -4.74 21.18
CA CYS A 84 -0.75 -4.99 22.51
C CYS A 84 -1.13 -6.33 23.12
N SER A 85 -2.13 -7.05 22.58
CA SER A 85 -2.61 -8.25 23.28
C SER A 85 -1.78 -9.49 23.07
N GLN A 86 -1.09 -9.72 21.95
CA GLN A 86 -0.14 -10.84 21.83
C GLN A 86 1.05 -10.52 20.92
N VAL A 87 2.21 -10.46 21.55
CA VAL A 87 3.52 -10.71 20.93
C VAL A 87 3.58 -12.23 20.75
N ASP A 88 3.71 -12.71 19.51
CA ASP A 88 3.87 -14.12 19.09
C ASP A 88 2.68 -14.73 18.34
N THR A 89 2.52 -14.32 17.08
CA THR A 89 2.21 -15.30 16.03
C THR A 89 3.09 -15.03 14.83
N TYR A 90 4.28 -15.64 14.83
CA TYR A 90 5.17 -15.85 13.66
C TYR A 90 4.48 -16.60 12.48
N GLN A 91 3.14 -16.64 12.42
CA GLN A 91 2.35 -17.49 11.53
C GLN A 91 1.04 -16.87 11.01
N SER A 92 0.77 -15.57 11.20
CA SER A 92 -0.17 -14.94 10.28
C SER A 92 0.58 -14.69 8.97
N SER A 93 0.17 -15.35 7.89
CA SER A 93 0.64 -15.00 6.54
C SER A 93 0.59 -13.48 6.37
N PRO A 94 1.62 -12.85 5.74
CA PRO A 94 1.55 -11.44 5.36
C PRO A 94 0.17 -11.16 4.76
N SER A 95 -0.44 -10.02 5.10
CA SER A 95 -1.80 -9.78 4.59
C SER A 95 -1.77 -9.89 3.06
N PRO A 96 -2.64 -10.71 2.44
CA PRO A 96 -2.73 -10.78 0.98
C PRO A 96 -3.08 -9.42 0.36
N ASP A 97 -3.48 -8.46 1.21
CA ASP A 97 -3.70 -7.05 0.93
C ASP A 97 -2.46 -6.26 0.45
N ILE A 98 -1.28 -6.87 0.20
CA ILE A 98 -0.03 -6.08 0.00
C ILE A 98 0.74 -6.55 -1.23
N ALA A 99 1.04 -5.61 -2.13
CA ALA A 99 2.00 -5.81 -3.21
C ALA A 99 3.41 -5.40 -2.75
N LEU A 100 4.38 -6.28 -3.01
CA LEU A 100 5.78 -6.21 -2.56
C LEU A 100 6.56 -5.01 -3.11
N HIS A 101 7.64 -4.72 -2.38
CA HIS A 101 8.44 -3.50 -2.32
C HIS A 101 9.26 -3.17 -3.56
N GLN A 102 9.45 -1.87 -3.81
CA GLN A 102 10.69 -1.39 -4.42
C GLN A 102 11.53 -0.68 -3.37
N HIS A 103 12.77 -1.13 -3.28
CA HIS A 103 13.81 -0.48 -2.53
C HIS A 103 14.81 0.15 -3.49
N SER A 104 15.00 1.45 -3.37
CA SER A 104 16.20 2.16 -3.79
C SER A 104 17.10 2.33 -2.56
N PRO A 105 18.42 2.48 -2.72
CA PRO A 105 19.32 2.70 -1.58
C PRO A 105 18.86 3.78 -0.61
N ASN A 106 18.21 4.85 -1.08
CA ASN A 106 17.83 5.98 -0.22
C ASN A 106 16.31 6.14 -0.01
N ILE A 107 15.49 5.36 -0.71
CA ILE A 107 14.01 5.45 -0.66
C ILE A 107 13.44 4.04 -0.74
N SER A 108 12.64 3.65 0.24
CA SER A 108 11.79 2.47 0.16
C SER A 108 10.34 2.92 0.17
N VAL A 109 9.61 2.52 -0.86
CA VAL A 109 8.16 2.71 -0.88
C VAL A 109 7.52 1.33 -0.93
N PRO A 110 6.98 0.86 0.21
CA PRO A 110 5.99 -0.20 0.22
C PRO A 110 4.97 0.01 -0.88
N GLY A 111 4.65 -1.05 -1.62
CA GLY A 111 3.62 -1.01 -2.64
C GLY A 111 2.28 -0.57 -2.04
N PRO A 112 1.34 -0.09 -2.88
CA PRO A 112 -0.01 0.22 -2.44
C PRO A 112 -0.59 -0.98 -1.71
N ILE A 113 -1.12 -0.71 -0.52
CA ILE A 113 -1.77 -1.71 0.31
C ILE A 113 -3.22 -1.79 -0.20
N SER A 114 -3.58 -2.93 -0.78
CA SER A 114 -4.95 -3.30 -1.12
C SER A 114 -5.72 -3.73 0.14
N GLY A 115 -5.95 -2.79 1.04
CA GLY A 115 -6.83 -2.95 2.19
C GLY A 115 -7.00 -1.62 2.92
N SER A 116 -7.96 -1.58 3.83
CA SER A 116 -8.11 -0.47 4.78
C SER A 116 -8.20 -1.01 6.21
N GLY A 117 -7.76 -0.20 7.18
CA GLY A 117 -7.84 -0.54 8.60
C GLY A 117 -6.52 -0.40 9.34
N ASN A 118 -6.37 -1.14 10.44
CA ASN A 118 -5.20 -1.04 11.31
C ASN A 118 -4.17 -2.11 10.97
N TYR A 119 -2.90 -1.72 10.90
CA TYR A 119 -1.79 -2.59 10.51
C TYR A 119 -0.62 -2.44 11.47
N LEU A 120 -0.05 -3.58 11.89
CA LEU A 120 1.30 -3.63 12.43
C LEU A 120 2.26 -3.78 11.25
N VAL A 121 3.21 -2.86 11.13
CA VAL A 121 4.27 -2.90 10.13
C VAL A 121 5.58 -3.24 10.83
N ILE A 122 6.19 -4.31 10.38
CA ILE A 122 7.50 -4.76 10.84
C ILE A 122 8.49 -4.50 9.71
N THR A 123 9.50 -3.67 9.96
CA THR A 123 10.60 -3.44 9.01
C THR A 123 11.86 -4.07 9.57
N GLU A 124 12.45 -5.00 8.83
CA GLU A 124 13.55 -5.86 9.28
C GLU A 124 14.70 -5.84 8.28
N SER A 125 15.94 -5.95 8.76
CA SER A 125 17.11 -6.20 7.92
C SER A 125 17.09 -7.59 7.27
N ASN A 126 17.28 -7.66 5.95
CA ASN A 126 17.32 -8.91 5.18
C ASN A 126 18.54 -9.80 5.50
N GLN A 127 19.51 -9.29 6.25
CA GLN A 127 20.76 -9.96 6.61
C GLN A 127 21.16 -9.53 8.02
N ALA A 128 21.88 -10.40 8.73
CA ALA A 128 22.43 -10.08 10.03
C ALA A 128 23.32 -8.81 9.98
N THR A 129 23.11 -7.91 10.93
CA THR A 129 23.79 -6.63 11.08
C THR A 129 24.04 -6.30 12.55
N THR A 130 25.17 -5.66 12.83
CA THR A 130 25.51 -5.13 14.16
C THR A 130 25.15 -3.66 14.31
N ALA A 131 24.73 -2.98 13.23
CA ALA A 131 24.41 -1.56 13.21
C ALA A 131 22.92 -1.32 12.95
N ALA A 132 22.26 -0.66 13.90
CA ALA A 132 20.91 -0.14 13.74
C ALA A 132 20.94 1.21 12.99
N PRO A 133 20.11 1.38 11.96
CA PRO A 133 20.05 2.65 11.24
C PRO A 133 19.41 3.73 12.12
N SER A 134 19.90 4.97 12.00
CA SER A 134 19.50 6.09 12.87
C SER A 134 18.86 7.26 12.12
N ASP A 135 18.89 7.23 10.78
CA ASP A 135 18.46 8.32 9.90
C ASP A 135 17.25 7.94 9.03
N VAL A 136 16.67 6.75 9.25
CA VAL A 136 15.48 6.31 8.52
C VAL A 136 14.25 7.05 9.04
N MET A 137 13.53 7.68 8.12
CA MET A 137 12.31 8.41 8.39
C MET A 137 11.14 7.77 7.64
N VAL A 138 9.95 7.81 8.23
CA VAL A 138 8.72 7.26 7.66
C VAL A 138 7.58 8.27 7.69
N SER A 139 6.73 8.22 6.68
CA SER A 139 5.49 8.99 6.58
C SER A 139 4.44 8.23 5.78
N LEU A 140 3.17 8.63 5.88
CA LEU A 140 2.18 8.24 4.89
C LEU A 140 2.27 9.17 3.68
N SER A 141 2.13 8.62 2.47
CA SER A 141 2.05 9.40 1.24
C SER A 141 1.00 10.50 1.37
N SER A 142 1.33 11.69 0.86
CA SER A 142 0.43 12.83 0.78
C SER A 142 -0.67 12.60 -0.26
N ALA A 143 -0.37 11.84 -1.32
CA ALA A 143 -1.34 11.43 -2.31
C ALA A 143 -2.23 10.31 -1.74
N ASN A 144 -3.54 10.48 -1.95
CA ASN A 144 -4.56 9.61 -1.40
C ASN A 144 -5.69 9.42 -2.43
N PRO A 145 -5.48 8.54 -3.42
CA PRO A 145 -6.31 8.48 -4.61
C PRO A 145 -7.77 8.09 -4.32
N CYS A 146 -8.02 7.36 -3.24
CA CYS A 146 -9.37 6.97 -2.85
C CYS A 146 -10.26 8.15 -2.40
N LYS A 147 -9.68 9.29 -2.00
CA LYS A 147 -10.46 10.48 -1.58
C LYS A 147 -11.07 11.25 -2.73
N SER A 148 -10.51 11.07 -3.92
CA SER A 148 -10.93 11.78 -5.14
C SER A 148 -11.08 10.79 -6.30
N PRO A 149 -12.01 9.82 -6.20
CA PRO A 149 -12.24 8.88 -7.28
C PRO A 149 -12.79 9.61 -8.50
N VAL A 150 -12.35 9.22 -9.70
CA VAL A 150 -12.86 9.79 -10.94
C VAL A 150 -14.26 9.24 -11.20
N ILE A 151 -15.25 10.13 -11.26
CA ILE A 151 -16.63 9.76 -11.55
C ILE A 151 -16.77 9.44 -13.04
N VAL A 152 -16.97 8.17 -13.38
CA VAL A 152 -17.13 7.70 -14.76
C VAL A 152 -18.55 8.02 -15.25
N THR A 153 -18.63 8.60 -16.44
CA THR A 153 -19.90 8.94 -17.10
C THR A 153 -19.95 8.32 -18.51
N THR A 154 -21.02 8.57 -19.25
CA THR A 154 -21.15 8.12 -20.65
C THR A 154 -20.25 8.89 -21.62
N SER A 155 -19.73 10.05 -21.22
CA SER A 155 -18.78 10.84 -22.00
C SER A 155 -17.37 10.29 -21.81
N SER A 156 -16.62 10.18 -22.91
CA SER A 156 -15.19 9.87 -22.84
C SER A 156 -14.44 10.99 -22.13
N GLN A 157 -13.73 10.64 -21.06
CA GLN A 157 -12.95 11.61 -20.29
C GLN A 157 -11.55 11.05 -19.97
N PRO A 158 -10.52 11.89 -19.99
CA PRO A 158 -9.18 11.50 -19.56
C PRO A 158 -9.17 11.23 -18.05
N VAL A 159 -8.32 10.31 -17.63
CA VAL A 159 -8.10 10.00 -16.21
C VAL A 159 -6.62 10.10 -15.89
N SER A 160 -6.31 10.62 -14.71
CA SER A 160 -4.94 10.69 -14.21
C SER A 160 -4.75 9.67 -13.10
N PHE A 161 -3.66 8.93 -13.18
CA PHE A 161 -3.23 8.07 -12.09
C PHE A 161 -2.48 8.91 -11.04
N TYR A 162 -2.47 8.40 -9.82
CA TYR A 162 -1.65 8.90 -8.74
C TYR A 162 -0.42 8.03 -8.61
N GLN A 163 0.75 8.67 -8.57
CA GLN A 163 2.01 7.98 -8.30
C GLN A 163 2.18 7.84 -6.78
N ILE A 164 2.22 6.60 -6.29
CA ILE A 164 2.56 6.27 -4.91
C ILE A 164 3.83 5.42 -4.94
N GLY A 165 4.98 6.06 -4.69
CA GLY A 165 6.28 5.43 -4.90
C GLY A 165 6.50 5.04 -6.36
N SER A 166 6.79 3.78 -6.62
CA SER A 166 6.95 3.22 -7.97
C SER A 166 5.63 2.75 -8.59
N ASN A 167 4.50 2.88 -7.88
CA ASN A 167 3.23 2.31 -8.31
C ASN A 167 2.26 3.39 -8.78
N SER A 168 1.47 3.04 -9.79
CA SER A 168 0.50 3.90 -10.43
C SER A 168 -0.90 3.44 -10.07
N LEU A 169 -1.68 4.33 -9.45
CA LEU A 169 -3.00 4.01 -8.89
C LEU A 169 -4.11 4.87 -9.45
N LEU A 170 -5.27 4.27 -9.69
CA LEU A 170 -6.48 5.00 -10.08
C LEU A 170 -7.69 4.43 -9.37
N PHE A 171 -8.54 5.32 -8.88
CA PHE A 171 -9.87 4.99 -8.39
C PHE A 171 -10.90 5.57 -9.33
N LEU A 172 -11.80 4.72 -9.80
CA LEU A 172 -12.97 5.08 -10.57
C LEU A 172 -14.20 4.91 -9.69
N TYR A 173 -15.16 5.82 -9.80
CA TYR A 173 -16.50 5.67 -9.25
C TYR A 173 -17.51 5.59 -10.38
N ILE A 174 -18.36 4.58 -10.35
CA ILE A 174 -19.44 4.38 -11.31
C ILE A 174 -20.74 4.40 -10.53
N SER A 175 -21.64 5.31 -10.91
CA SER A 175 -22.95 5.43 -10.26
C SER A 175 -24.01 4.71 -11.10
N ASN A 176 -24.78 3.83 -10.46
CA ASN A 176 -25.98 3.20 -11.02
C ASN A 176 -25.79 2.56 -12.42
N ILE A 177 -24.70 1.83 -12.62
CA ILE A 177 -24.51 1.08 -13.87
C ILE A 177 -25.52 -0.07 -13.97
N THR A 178 -25.96 -0.36 -15.19
CA THR A 178 -26.86 -1.46 -15.51
C THR A 178 -26.13 -2.61 -16.22
N ILE A 179 -26.66 -3.84 -16.13
CA ILE A 179 -26.12 -5.02 -16.83
C ILE A 179 -26.08 -4.90 -18.36
N SER A 180 -26.82 -3.96 -18.95
CA SER A 180 -26.80 -3.66 -20.38
C SER A 180 -25.70 -2.68 -20.79
N GLN A 181 -24.98 -2.11 -19.82
CA GLN A 181 -23.89 -1.17 -20.04
C GLN A 181 -22.54 -1.85 -19.80
N SER A 182 -21.47 -1.18 -20.21
CA SER A 182 -20.08 -1.61 -20.04
C SER A 182 -19.21 -0.42 -19.64
N VAL A 183 -18.19 -0.66 -18.83
CA VAL A 183 -17.16 0.33 -18.54
C VAL A 183 -16.01 0.07 -19.49
N ASN A 184 -15.65 1.07 -20.28
CA ASN A 184 -14.57 0.96 -21.24
C ASN A 184 -13.41 1.86 -20.80
N ILE A 185 -12.24 1.25 -20.68
CA ILE A 185 -10.98 1.92 -20.34
C ILE A 185 -10.08 1.79 -21.57
N TYR A 186 -9.67 2.91 -22.14
CA TYR A 186 -8.86 2.96 -23.36
C TYR A 186 -7.53 3.66 -23.09
N SER A 187 -6.54 3.26 -23.86
CA SER A 187 -5.27 3.96 -24.02
C SER A 187 -4.90 4.03 -25.50
N THR A 188 -4.06 4.98 -25.87
CA THR A 188 -3.48 5.07 -27.21
C THR A 188 -2.12 4.38 -27.32
N THR A 189 -1.39 4.29 -26.21
CA THR A 189 0.02 3.88 -26.16
C THR A 189 0.40 3.08 -24.92
N THR A 190 -0.34 3.21 -23.82
CA THR A 190 -0.10 2.48 -22.57
C THR A 190 -0.82 1.13 -22.57
N SER A 191 -0.08 0.03 -22.46
CA SER A 191 -0.68 -1.28 -22.23
C SER A 191 -1.43 -1.31 -20.90
N LEU A 192 -2.70 -1.70 -20.93
CA LEU A 192 -3.59 -1.85 -19.78
C LEU A 192 -3.46 -3.22 -19.10
N VAL A 193 -2.75 -4.18 -19.70
CA VAL A 193 -2.56 -5.52 -19.13
C VAL A 193 -1.98 -5.48 -17.71
N PRO A 194 -0.97 -4.65 -17.39
CA PRO A 194 -0.46 -4.57 -16.03
C PRO A 194 -1.46 -4.01 -15.00
N PHE A 195 -2.51 -3.32 -15.47
CA PHE A 195 -3.58 -2.77 -14.64
C PHE A 195 -4.84 -3.65 -14.63
N ALA A 196 -4.82 -4.82 -15.31
CA ALA A 196 -6.00 -5.64 -15.54
C ALA A 196 -6.49 -6.45 -14.32
N ASN A 197 -5.73 -6.43 -13.22
CA ASN A 197 -6.14 -6.99 -11.93
C ASN A 197 -7.02 -5.99 -11.18
N PHE A 198 -8.16 -5.65 -11.76
CA PHE A 198 -9.12 -4.72 -11.17
C PHE A 198 -9.65 -5.24 -9.83
N GLN A 199 -9.67 -4.38 -8.82
CA GLN A 199 -10.39 -4.64 -7.59
C GLN A 199 -11.68 -3.84 -7.60
N TYR A 200 -12.80 -4.53 -7.46
CA TYR A 200 -14.11 -3.90 -7.39
C TYR A 200 -14.55 -3.81 -5.94
N LEU A 201 -15.02 -2.65 -5.54
CA LEU A 201 -15.35 -2.35 -4.16
C LEU A 201 -16.80 -1.91 -4.06
N SER A 202 -17.45 -2.34 -2.98
CA SER A 202 -18.77 -1.88 -2.58
C SER A 202 -18.70 -1.04 -1.31
N GLY A 203 -19.71 -0.20 -1.11
CA GLY A 203 -19.83 0.70 0.03
C GLY A 203 -19.91 2.17 -0.39
N THR A 204 -19.98 3.05 0.60
CA THR A 204 -20.14 4.51 0.38
C THR A 204 -18.81 5.27 0.39
N ASN A 205 -17.70 4.60 0.66
CA ASN A 205 -16.39 5.22 0.82
C ASN A 205 -15.30 4.36 0.16
N ALA A 206 -14.67 4.88 -0.90
CA ALA A 206 -13.58 4.19 -1.59
C ALA A 206 -12.34 3.95 -0.72
N CYS A 207 -12.12 4.78 0.31
CA CYS A 207 -10.98 4.65 1.22
C CYS A 207 -11.16 3.58 2.28
N PHE A 208 -12.42 3.25 2.60
CA PHE A 208 -12.82 2.25 3.58
C PHE A 208 -14.00 1.44 3.01
N PRO A 209 -13.75 0.60 1.99
CA PRO A 209 -14.82 -0.16 1.37
C PRO A 209 -15.37 -1.22 2.32
N ASP A 210 -16.66 -1.49 2.24
CA ASP A 210 -17.32 -2.48 3.10
C ASP A 210 -16.88 -3.90 2.73
N SER A 211 -16.71 -4.16 1.42
CA SER A 211 -16.22 -5.45 0.92
C SER A 211 -15.65 -5.36 -0.50
N PHE A 212 -14.76 -6.30 -0.82
CA PHE A 212 -14.33 -6.59 -2.19
C PHE A 212 -15.41 -7.41 -2.89
N ASN A 213 -15.81 -6.98 -4.09
CA ASN A 213 -16.80 -7.66 -4.91
C ASN A 213 -16.13 -8.22 -6.18
N THR A 214 -15.36 -9.29 -6.03
CA THR A 214 -14.55 -9.89 -7.11
C THR A 214 -15.38 -10.39 -8.30
N GLY A 215 -16.71 -10.50 -8.16
CA GLY A 215 -17.65 -10.86 -9.24
C GLY A 215 -18.46 -9.70 -9.82
N ALA A 216 -18.21 -8.46 -9.39
CA ALA A 216 -18.99 -7.29 -9.83
C ALA A 216 -18.90 -7.06 -11.34
N PHE A 217 -17.74 -7.36 -11.94
CA PHE A 217 -17.51 -7.23 -13.37
C PHE A 217 -16.78 -8.45 -13.93
N SER A 218 -17.07 -8.73 -15.20
CA SER A 218 -16.30 -9.65 -16.03
C SER A 218 -15.56 -8.86 -17.13
N ILE A 219 -14.35 -9.27 -17.45
CA ILE A 219 -13.62 -8.71 -18.60
C ILE A 219 -14.22 -9.29 -19.87
N ASN A 220 -14.69 -8.44 -20.78
CA ASN A 220 -15.23 -8.85 -22.07
C ASN A 220 -14.13 -9.47 -22.93
N GLY A 221 -14.44 -10.54 -23.66
CA GLY A 221 -13.50 -11.20 -24.58
C GLY A 221 -13.00 -10.34 -25.74
N ALA A 222 -13.66 -9.22 -26.05
CA ALA A 222 -13.20 -8.23 -27.01
C ALA A 222 -12.14 -7.26 -26.46
N SER A 223 -11.75 -7.39 -25.19
CA SER A 223 -10.68 -6.59 -24.60
C SER A 223 -9.33 -6.88 -25.27
N THR A 224 -8.48 -5.86 -25.38
CA THR A 224 -7.15 -5.90 -25.98
C THR A 224 -6.11 -5.28 -25.04
N PHE A 225 -4.85 -5.27 -25.46
CA PHE A 225 -3.77 -4.64 -24.69
C PHE A 225 -4.01 -3.17 -24.37
N TYR A 226 -4.71 -2.42 -25.22
CA TYR A 226 -4.92 -0.96 -25.05
C TYR A 226 -6.37 -0.60 -24.77
N HIS A 227 -7.26 -1.59 -24.67
CA HIS A 227 -8.68 -1.36 -24.44
C HIS A 227 -9.25 -2.47 -23.58
N VAL A 228 -9.65 -2.14 -22.36
CA VAL A 228 -10.33 -3.07 -21.45
C VAL A 228 -11.80 -2.72 -21.38
N ILE A 229 -12.64 -3.74 -21.52
CA ILE A 229 -14.10 -3.63 -21.41
C ILE A 229 -14.55 -4.46 -20.21
N LEU A 230 -15.22 -3.82 -19.26
CA LEU A 230 -15.75 -4.43 -18.06
C LEU A 230 -17.27 -4.48 -18.16
N ASN A 231 -17.85 -5.68 -18.11
CA ASN A 231 -19.29 -5.89 -18.11
C ASN A 231 -19.77 -6.13 -16.67
N PRO A 232 -20.67 -5.30 -16.13
CA PRO A 232 -21.22 -5.48 -14.80
C PRO A 232 -22.10 -6.73 -14.73
N SER A 233 -21.93 -7.53 -13.69
CA SER A 233 -22.72 -8.74 -13.44
C SER A 233 -24.06 -8.42 -12.77
N THR A 234 -24.16 -7.29 -12.06
CA THR A 234 -25.40 -6.81 -11.41
C THR A 234 -25.48 -5.29 -11.44
N ASN A 235 -26.69 -4.75 -11.42
CA ASN A 235 -26.91 -3.29 -11.38
C ASN A 235 -26.41 -2.71 -10.05
N GLY A 236 -25.85 -1.51 -10.07
CA GLY A 236 -25.46 -0.82 -8.83
C GLY A 236 -24.41 0.27 -9.01
N SER A 237 -23.87 0.74 -7.90
CA SER A 237 -22.75 1.68 -7.87
C SER A 237 -21.51 0.96 -7.35
N TYR A 238 -20.37 1.21 -7.99
CA TYR A 238 -19.12 0.51 -7.71
C TYR A 238 -17.95 1.47 -7.72
N TYR A 239 -16.95 1.17 -6.88
CA TYR A 239 -15.60 1.69 -7.09
C TYR A 239 -14.76 0.64 -7.80
N ILE A 240 -13.96 1.08 -8.76
CA ILE A 240 -12.94 0.24 -9.42
C ILE A 240 -11.58 0.80 -9.05
N PHE A 241 -10.77 -0.02 -8.39
CA PHE A 241 -9.39 0.28 -8.09
C PHE A 241 -8.48 -0.41 -9.10
N LEU A 242 -7.68 0.40 -9.78
CA LEU A 242 -6.64 -0.01 -10.71
C LEU A 242 -5.28 0.21 -10.06
N ASN A 243 -4.44 -0.81 -10.12
CA ASN A 243 -3.09 -0.75 -9.59
C ASN A 243 -2.10 -1.32 -10.61
N GLY A 244 -1.16 -0.48 -11.03
CA GLY A 244 0.00 -0.88 -11.82
C GLY A 244 1.23 -0.88 -10.94
N ILE A 245 1.79 -2.08 -10.71
CA ILE A 245 2.97 -2.26 -9.88
C ILE A 245 4.21 -1.90 -10.69
N ASN A 246 5.07 -1.02 -10.17
CA ASN A 246 6.34 -0.64 -10.81
C ASN A 246 6.18 -0.01 -12.19
N LEU A 247 5.17 0.83 -12.33
CA LEU A 247 4.84 1.52 -13.57
C LEU A 247 4.78 3.02 -13.35
N ALA A 248 5.29 3.74 -14.34
CA ALA A 248 5.05 5.17 -14.43
C ALA A 248 3.56 5.44 -14.59
N THR A 249 3.13 6.59 -14.07
CA THR A 249 1.77 7.12 -14.27
C THR A 249 1.51 7.33 -15.77
N PRO A 250 0.55 6.61 -16.38
CA PRO A 250 0.20 6.84 -17.77
C PRO A 250 -0.59 8.14 -17.91
N SER A 251 -0.42 8.81 -19.05
CA SER A 251 -1.03 10.12 -19.33
C SER A 251 -2.13 10.09 -20.39
N ASP A 252 -2.35 8.94 -21.03
CA ASP A 252 -3.21 8.81 -22.20
C ASP A 252 -4.41 7.87 -21.97
N ILE A 253 -4.76 7.64 -20.70
CA ILE A 253 -5.89 6.78 -20.34
C ILE A 253 -7.19 7.57 -20.39
N THR A 254 -8.21 7.00 -21.01
CA THR A 254 -9.58 7.53 -21.04
C THR A 254 -10.57 6.49 -20.56
N VAL A 255 -11.68 6.93 -19.99
CA VAL A 255 -12.74 6.05 -19.49
C VAL A 255 -14.12 6.57 -19.89
N LYS A 256 -15.06 5.65 -20.13
CA LYS A 256 -16.50 5.94 -20.28
C LYS A 256 -17.37 4.73 -19.97
N ILE A 257 -18.64 4.99 -19.71
CA ILE A 257 -19.72 4.00 -19.73
C ILE A 257 -20.30 3.94 -21.15
N GLN A 258 -20.53 2.75 -21.69
CA GLN A 258 -21.22 2.52 -22.96
C GLN A 258 -22.39 1.57 -22.78
#